data_AF-A0A8C4V010-F1
#
_entry.id   AF-A0A8C4V010-F1
#
_cell.length_a   1.000
_cell.length_b   1.000
_cell.length_c   1.000
_cell.angle_alpha   90.00
_cell.angle_beta   90.00
_cell.angle_gamma   90.00
#
_symmetry.space_group_name_H-M   'P 1'
#
loop_
_entity.id
_entity.type
_entity.pdbx_description
1 polymer ?
#
loop_
_entity_poly.entity_id
_entity_poly.type
_entity_poly.pdbx_seq_one_letter_code
_entity_poly.pdbx_strand_id
1 'polypeptide(L)'
;MAQSMVYADLRFAKVMGGRSMASQALEAALGMDNAESPYENMQPLSVGQDGDRAQPSRGRWSWWQYLPVGLTVTCLLLLVATVALGTCYWQVTHSLQNASREHAAERGRLSQEVRAREQSLEQMRLELARAMAELQRAWQEGNSSRQELGNLNAEIRRLTGVLGKMEKEMQEVQGKLNISESTVATLLVPLPPDCCPSGWVLYRGKCLFISSEKKTWEDSRDECKKKYSQLLITKSWSRWTVPTFLKNSVTPYWIGLQKSSFPWYDYGWLEEEDPYGEEVSDTWFWVDGSLYRRYPVAQPLA
;
A
#
# COMPACT_ATOMS: atom_id res chain seq x y z
N MET A 1 -28.56 -17.14 -9.17
CA MET A 1 -27.93 -18.45 -8.88
C MET A 1 -26.98 -18.23 -7.72
N ALA A 2 -27.43 -18.52 -6.50
CA ALA A 2 -26.62 -18.39 -5.29
C ALA A 2 -26.34 -19.80 -4.78
N GLN A 3 -25.08 -20.22 -4.80
CA GLN A 3 -24.65 -21.47 -4.17
C GLN A 3 -24.32 -21.18 -2.72
N SER A 4 -25.14 -21.71 -1.82
CA SER A 4 -24.83 -21.82 -0.40
C SER A 4 -23.68 -22.81 -0.22
N MET A 5 -22.62 -22.41 0.49
CA MET A 5 -21.63 -23.36 1.00
C MET A 5 -21.69 -23.35 2.52
N VAL A 6 -21.94 -24.53 3.09
CA VAL A 6 -21.81 -24.84 4.51
C VAL A 6 -20.39 -25.36 4.70
N TYR A 7 -19.56 -24.62 5.43
CA TYR A 7 -18.23 -25.11 5.83
C TYR A 7 -18.34 -25.86 7.15
N ALA A 8 -17.82 -27.09 7.19
CA ALA A 8 -17.72 -27.89 8.41
C ALA A 8 -16.35 -27.66 9.07
N ASP A 9 -16.35 -27.21 10.33
CA ASP A 9 -15.17 -27.11 11.20
C ASP A 9 -14.85 -28.52 11.73
N LEU A 10 -13.82 -29.17 11.17
CA LEU A 10 -13.28 -30.43 11.70
C LEU A 10 -12.10 -30.12 12.60
N ARG A 11 -12.38 -29.91 13.89
CA ARG A 11 -11.38 -29.87 14.95
C ARG A 11 -11.05 -31.29 15.39
N PHE A 12 -9.82 -31.73 15.16
CA PHE A 12 -9.29 -32.93 15.80
C PHE A 12 -8.87 -32.59 17.24
N ALA A 13 -9.53 -33.24 18.19
CA ALA A 13 -9.11 -33.27 19.59
C ALA A 13 -7.75 -33.96 19.71
N LYS A 14 -6.88 -33.36 20.51
CA LYS A 14 -5.57 -33.89 20.92
C LYS A 14 -5.72 -34.60 22.27
N VAL A 15 -4.82 -35.58 22.50
CA VAL A 15 -4.43 -36.24 23.78
C VAL A 15 -5.17 -37.57 24.03
N MET A 16 -4.57 -38.72 24.40
CA MET A 16 -3.28 -39.13 25.02
C MET A 16 -2.53 -40.13 24.10
N GLY A 17 -1.20 -40.23 24.01
CA GLY A 17 -0.26 -40.46 25.10
C GLY A 17 -0.06 -41.97 25.33
N GLY A 18 0.80 -42.63 24.52
CA GLY A 18 1.06 -44.07 24.68
C GLY A 18 2.15 -44.64 23.75
N ARG A 19 3.38 -44.64 24.27
CA ARG A 19 4.54 -45.52 23.97
C ARG A 19 5.07 -45.63 22.52
N SER A 20 6.23 -44.98 22.38
CA SER A 20 7.41 -45.36 21.58
C SER A 20 7.57 -46.88 21.38
N MET A 21 7.74 -47.32 20.13
CA MET A 21 8.20 -48.65 19.74
C MET A 21 9.00 -48.55 18.44
N ALA A 22 10.26 -48.11 18.56
CA ALA A 22 11.34 -48.42 17.61
C ALA A 22 12.69 -48.10 18.26
N SER A 23 13.05 -48.84 19.31
CA SER A 23 14.45 -48.98 19.80
C SER A 23 14.50 -49.83 21.07
N GLN A 24 14.44 -51.14 20.89
CA GLN A 24 15.05 -52.17 21.75
C GLN A 24 15.21 -53.37 20.82
N ALA A 25 16.35 -53.54 20.15
CA ALA A 25 17.49 -54.28 20.70
C ALA A 25 16.96 -55.53 21.40
N LEU A 26 16.83 -56.66 20.71
CA LEU A 26 17.95 -57.57 20.45
C LEU A 26 18.81 -57.79 21.71
N GLU A 27 18.15 -58.02 22.84
CA GLU A 27 18.76 -58.43 24.10
C GLU A 27 17.98 -59.64 24.66
N ALA A 28 17.71 -60.61 23.78
CA ALA A 28 17.08 -61.90 24.10
C ALA A 28 17.88 -63.10 23.58
N ALA A 29 19.18 -62.93 23.32
CA ALA A 29 20.03 -64.00 22.80
C ALA A 29 21.26 -64.33 23.65
N LEU A 30 21.50 -63.63 24.77
CA LEU A 30 22.67 -63.88 25.62
C LEU A 30 22.30 -63.77 27.10
N GLY A 31 21.68 -64.83 27.60
CA GLY A 31 21.51 -65.08 29.03
C GLY A 31 21.79 -66.54 29.28
N MET A 32 23.04 -66.83 29.64
CA MET A 32 23.43 -68.11 30.23
C MET A 32 22.62 -68.31 31.51
N ASP A 33 21.98 -69.46 31.67
CA ASP A 33 21.78 -69.99 33.02
C ASP A 33 21.88 -71.52 33.06
N ASN A 34 22.44 -71.96 34.17
CA ASN A 34 22.89 -73.30 34.46
C ASN A 34 21.76 -74.27 34.83
N ALA A 35 22.09 -75.55 34.70
CA ALA A 35 21.63 -76.70 35.48
C ALA A 35 20.12 -77.02 35.50
N GLU A 36 19.76 -78.17 34.93
CA GLU A 36 19.36 -79.35 35.70
C GLU A 36 19.17 -80.53 34.71
N SER A 37 19.87 -81.64 34.96
CA SER A 37 19.65 -82.94 34.32
C SER A 37 18.46 -83.64 35.00
N PRO A 38 17.62 -84.42 34.29
CA PRO A 38 17.85 -85.88 34.32
C PRO A 38 17.39 -86.62 33.05
N TYR A 39 18.02 -87.74 32.69
CA TYR A 39 17.36 -89.02 32.36
C TYR A 39 18.41 -90.13 32.14
N GLU A 40 17.90 -91.36 32.13
CA GLU A 40 18.44 -92.59 32.69
C GLU A 40 19.57 -93.34 31.96
N ASN A 41 20.20 -94.19 32.77
CA ASN A 41 21.06 -95.34 32.47
C ASN A 41 20.52 -96.28 31.38
N MET A 42 21.41 -96.83 30.54
CA MET A 42 21.92 -98.20 30.72
C MET A 42 23.03 -98.54 29.69
N GLN A 43 24.07 -99.17 30.24
CA GLN A 43 25.29 -99.78 29.66
C GLN A 43 24.94 -100.94 28.67
N PRO A 44 25.90 -101.65 27.99
CA PRO A 44 27.28 -101.83 28.46
C PRO A 44 28.43 -102.19 27.48
N LEU A 45 29.60 -102.37 28.12
CA LEU A 45 30.74 -103.25 27.78
C LEU A 45 31.70 -102.76 26.66
N SER A 46 33.04 -102.82 26.76
CA SER A 46 33.96 -103.12 27.87
C SER A 46 35.33 -102.55 27.50
N VAL A 47 36.01 -101.94 28.47
CA VAL A 47 37.47 -101.90 28.52
C VAL A 47 37.91 -103.06 29.41
N GLY A 48 38.86 -103.83 28.94
CA GLY A 48 39.58 -104.80 29.75
C GLY A 48 40.96 -105.02 29.16
N GLN A 49 41.97 -104.43 29.78
CA GLN A 49 43.20 -105.15 30.16
C GLN A 49 44.11 -104.26 30.98
N ASP A 50 44.19 -104.59 32.27
CA ASP A 50 45.34 -104.31 33.11
C ASP A 50 46.35 -105.46 32.95
N GLY A 51 47.63 -105.13 33.11
CA GLY A 51 48.74 -105.92 32.61
C GLY A 51 49.18 -107.09 33.49
N ASP A 52 50.13 -107.86 32.94
CA ASP A 52 51.17 -108.46 33.75
C ASP A 52 52.49 -108.64 32.96
N ARG A 53 53.56 -108.65 33.74
CA ARG A 53 54.97 -108.39 33.42
C ARG A 53 55.74 -109.64 32.96
N ALA A 54 56.59 -109.52 31.94
CA ALA A 54 57.99 -110.03 31.92
C ALA A 54 58.71 -109.81 30.56
N GLN A 55 59.90 -109.23 30.64
CA GLN A 55 60.97 -109.11 29.63
C GLN A 55 61.52 -110.50 29.18
N PRO A 56 62.34 -110.66 28.09
CA PRO A 56 63.37 -109.70 27.66
C PRO A 56 63.67 -109.54 26.15
N SER A 57 64.25 -108.38 25.86
CA SER A 57 65.36 -108.15 24.92
C SER A 57 65.15 -108.20 23.40
N ARG A 58 65.89 -107.28 22.76
CA ARG A 58 66.13 -107.04 21.31
C ARG A 58 65.03 -106.31 20.55
N GLY A 59 65.35 -105.07 20.15
CA GLY A 59 64.61 -104.30 19.14
C GLY A 59 64.24 -102.86 19.50
N ARG A 60 64.77 -102.27 20.58
CA ARG A 60 64.45 -100.90 21.02
C ARG A 60 65.23 -99.82 20.26
N TRP A 61 65.09 -99.68 18.94
CA TRP A 61 65.78 -98.59 18.20
C TRP A 61 64.99 -97.89 17.05
N SER A 62 63.70 -98.19 16.76
CA SER A 62 62.99 -97.48 15.66
C SER A 62 61.70 -96.71 15.99
N TRP A 63 61.02 -96.93 17.12
CA TRP A 63 59.75 -96.20 17.41
C TRP A 63 59.93 -94.78 17.98
N TRP A 64 61.07 -94.47 18.62
CA TRP A 64 61.38 -93.11 19.08
C TRP A 64 61.62 -92.11 17.93
N GLN A 65 61.88 -92.61 16.72
CA GLN A 65 62.14 -91.78 15.54
C GLN A 65 60.84 -91.23 14.88
N TYR A 66 59.67 -91.81 15.14
CA TYR A 66 58.38 -91.38 14.55
C TYR A 66 57.58 -90.40 15.42
N LEU A 67 57.84 -90.33 16.73
CA LEU A 67 57.24 -89.33 17.64
C LEU A 67 57.55 -87.87 17.26
N PRO A 68 58.81 -87.48 16.96
CA PRO A 68 59.09 -86.12 16.51
C PRO A 68 58.45 -85.83 15.14
N VAL A 69 58.30 -86.85 14.28
CA VAL A 69 57.63 -86.71 12.98
C VAL A 69 56.12 -86.54 13.14
N GLY A 70 55.49 -87.25 14.07
CA GLY A 70 54.05 -87.06 14.37
C GLY A 70 53.75 -85.68 14.95
N LEU A 71 54.60 -85.20 15.87
CA LEU A 71 54.44 -83.90 16.51
C LEU A 71 54.70 -82.73 15.53
N THR A 72 55.63 -82.88 14.58
CA THR A 72 55.82 -81.89 13.52
C THR A 72 54.61 -81.85 12.59
N VAL A 73 54.03 -83.00 12.23
CA VAL A 73 52.81 -83.06 11.40
C VAL A 73 51.60 -82.45 12.11
N THR A 74 51.36 -82.72 13.39
CA THR A 74 50.26 -82.09 14.14
C THR A 74 50.47 -80.59 14.29
N CYS A 75 51.71 -80.14 14.53
CA CYS A 75 52.05 -78.72 14.57
C CYS A 75 51.78 -78.03 13.22
N LEU A 76 52.15 -78.65 12.10
CA LEU A 76 51.86 -78.14 10.76
C LEU A 76 50.35 -78.05 10.49
N LEU A 77 49.56 -79.05 10.90
CA LEU A 77 48.11 -79.02 10.76
C LEU A 77 47.46 -77.89 11.59
N LEU A 78 47.94 -77.66 12.82
CA LEU A 78 47.48 -76.54 13.65
C LEU A 78 47.85 -75.18 13.05
N LEU A 79 49.05 -75.05 12.46
CA LEU A 79 49.45 -73.84 11.75
C LEU A 79 48.53 -73.57 10.55
N VAL A 80 48.24 -74.59 9.73
CA VAL A 80 47.30 -74.46 8.61
C VAL A 80 45.90 -74.06 9.11
N ALA A 81 45.42 -74.68 10.20
CA ALA A 81 44.12 -74.34 10.77
C ALA A 81 44.06 -72.89 11.30
N THR A 82 45.09 -72.40 11.98
CA THR A 82 45.15 -71.01 12.47
C THR A 82 45.24 -69.99 11.33
N VAL A 83 46.01 -70.27 10.28
CA VAL A 83 46.07 -69.43 9.09
C VAL A 83 44.72 -69.41 8.37
N ALA A 84 44.08 -70.57 8.22
CA ALA A 84 42.75 -70.66 7.62
C ALA A 84 41.72 -69.85 8.42
N LEU A 85 41.68 -70.01 9.75
CA LEU A 85 40.81 -69.22 10.63
C LEU A 85 41.11 -67.72 10.55
N GLY A 86 42.40 -67.33 10.48
CA GLY A 86 42.82 -65.95 10.30
C GLY A 86 42.32 -65.35 8.98
N THR A 87 42.41 -66.10 7.87
CA THR A 87 41.88 -65.65 6.57
C THR A 87 40.35 -65.57 6.55
N CYS A 88 39.65 -66.54 7.15
CA CYS A 88 38.20 -66.51 7.28
C CYS A 88 37.73 -65.33 8.15
N TYR A 89 38.39 -65.09 9.29
CA TYR A 89 38.10 -63.97 10.16
C TYR A 89 38.34 -62.64 9.43
N TRP A 90 39.49 -62.47 8.79
CA TRP A 90 39.79 -61.29 7.98
C TRP A 90 38.75 -61.07 6.87
N GLN A 91 38.35 -62.13 6.16
CA GLN A 91 37.35 -62.06 5.10
C GLN A 91 35.99 -61.62 5.61
N VAL A 92 35.53 -62.19 6.73
CA VAL A 92 34.24 -61.82 7.35
C VAL A 92 34.27 -60.40 7.89
N THR A 93 35.35 -60.02 8.59
CA THR A 93 35.52 -58.65 9.09
C THR A 93 35.53 -57.64 7.96
N HIS A 94 36.25 -57.92 6.86
CA HIS A 94 36.28 -57.06 5.69
C HIS A 94 34.92 -56.99 4.98
N SER A 95 34.21 -58.12 4.87
CA SER A 95 32.86 -58.17 4.29
C SER A 95 31.86 -57.34 5.10
N LEU A 96 31.86 -57.47 6.43
CA LEU A 96 31.06 -56.65 7.35
C LEU A 96 31.43 -55.16 7.24
N GLN A 97 32.72 -54.85 7.14
CA GLN A 97 33.18 -53.48 7.01
C GLN A 97 32.72 -52.84 5.70
N ASN A 98 32.73 -53.59 4.59
CA ASN A 98 32.21 -53.11 3.31
C ASN A 98 30.70 -52.87 3.35
N ALA A 99 29.92 -53.83 3.87
CA ALA A 99 28.47 -53.66 4.05
C ALA A 99 28.14 -52.45 4.97
N SER A 100 28.94 -52.24 6.03
CA SER A 100 28.75 -51.08 6.92
C SER A 100 29.01 -49.75 6.22
N ARG A 101 29.99 -49.69 5.29
CA ARG A 101 30.30 -48.49 4.51
C ARG A 101 29.20 -48.16 3.52
N GLU A 102 28.64 -49.18 2.86
CA GLU A 102 27.51 -48.99 1.94
C GLU A 102 26.28 -48.45 2.68
N HIS A 103 25.90 -49.06 3.80
CA HIS A 103 24.80 -48.55 4.61
C HIS A 103 25.07 -47.16 5.20
N ALA A 104 26.32 -46.84 5.56
CA ALA A 104 26.69 -45.51 6.00
C ALA A 104 26.55 -44.46 4.87
N ALA A 105 26.94 -44.83 3.64
CA ALA A 105 26.79 -43.97 2.47
C ALA A 105 25.30 -43.78 2.10
N GLU A 106 24.50 -44.84 2.12
CA GLU A 106 23.06 -44.77 1.86
C GLU A 106 22.32 -43.95 2.92
N ARG A 107 22.63 -44.17 4.20
CA ARG A 107 22.08 -43.38 5.31
C ARG A 107 22.50 -41.91 5.20
N GLY A 108 23.75 -41.65 4.79
CA GLY A 108 24.22 -40.31 4.45
C GLY A 108 23.37 -39.67 3.35
N ARG A 109 23.19 -40.36 2.21
CA ARG A 109 22.38 -39.90 1.08
C ARG A 109 20.93 -39.63 1.47
N LEU A 110 20.28 -40.56 2.16
CA LEU A 110 18.90 -40.39 2.63
C LEU A 110 18.79 -39.24 3.64
N SER A 111 19.75 -39.10 4.56
CA SER A 111 19.76 -37.98 5.50
C SER A 111 19.90 -36.63 4.80
N GLN A 112 20.68 -36.57 3.72
CA GLN A 112 20.85 -35.37 2.91
C GLN A 112 19.57 -35.02 2.14
N GLU A 113 18.90 -36.02 1.54
CA GLU A 113 17.62 -35.84 0.87
C GLU A 113 16.54 -35.34 1.84
N VAL A 114 16.45 -35.92 3.04
CA VAL A 114 15.51 -35.48 4.09
C VAL A 114 15.80 -34.04 4.51
N ARG A 115 17.06 -33.69 4.77
CA ARG A 115 17.45 -32.31 5.12
C ARG A 115 17.10 -31.33 4.00
N ALA A 116 17.31 -31.70 2.73
CA ALA A 116 16.96 -30.86 1.60
C ALA A 116 15.44 -30.64 1.50
N ARG A 117 14.64 -31.69 1.72
CA ARG A 117 13.18 -31.58 1.76
C ARG A 117 12.69 -30.76 2.94
N GLU A 118 13.27 -30.94 4.12
CA GLU A 118 12.96 -30.13 5.30
C GLU A 118 13.25 -28.66 5.05
N GLN A 119 14.42 -28.33 4.49
CA GLN A 119 14.76 -26.95 4.11
C GLN A 119 13.81 -26.37 3.07
N SER A 120 13.41 -27.17 2.06
CA SER A 120 12.43 -26.74 1.06
C SER A 120 11.06 -26.48 1.67
N LEU A 121 10.62 -27.29 2.64
CA LEU A 121 9.35 -27.09 3.34
C LEU A 121 9.40 -25.85 4.23
N GLU A 122 10.50 -25.63 4.96
CA GLU A 122 10.67 -24.42 5.77
C GLU A 122 10.71 -23.16 4.91
N GLN A 123 11.38 -23.21 3.75
CA GLN A 123 11.35 -22.12 2.78
C GLN A 123 9.93 -21.83 2.29
N MET A 124 9.18 -22.86 1.90
CA MET A 124 7.78 -22.71 1.46
C MET A 124 6.88 -22.17 2.56
N ARG A 125 7.09 -22.58 3.82
CA ARG A 125 6.37 -22.04 4.98
C ARG A 125 6.64 -20.55 5.17
N LEU A 126 7.90 -20.14 5.04
CA LEU A 126 8.28 -18.74 5.17
C LEU A 126 7.72 -17.88 4.02
N GLU A 127 7.72 -18.40 2.80
CA GLU A 127 7.08 -17.76 1.65
C GLU A 127 5.57 -17.63 1.84
N LEU A 128 4.89 -18.68 2.30
CA LEU A 128 3.47 -18.62 2.61
C LEU A 128 3.17 -17.60 3.71
N ALA A 129 3.97 -17.56 4.77
CA ALA A 129 3.82 -16.57 5.84
C ALA A 129 4.00 -15.13 5.34
N ARG A 130 4.97 -14.90 4.43
CA ARG A 130 5.17 -13.60 3.78
C ARG A 130 3.96 -13.22 2.91
N ALA A 131 3.49 -14.13 2.06
CA ALA A 131 2.33 -13.90 1.20
C ALA A 131 1.06 -13.62 2.03
N MET A 132 0.84 -14.34 3.13
CA MET A 132 -0.26 -14.07 4.06
C MET A 132 -0.14 -12.69 4.70
N ALA A 133 1.07 -12.27 5.12
CA ALA A 133 1.29 -10.96 5.71
C ALA A 133 1.10 -9.81 4.69
N GLU A 134 1.44 -10.03 3.43
CA GLU A 134 1.17 -9.08 2.34
C GLU A 134 -0.33 -8.98 2.05
N LEU A 135 -1.02 -10.11 1.93
CA LEU A 135 -2.47 -10.13 1.73
C LEU A 135 -3.21 -9.44 2.88
N GLN A 136 -2.79 -9.70 4.12
CA GLN A 136 -3.39 -9.06 5.28
C GLN A 136 -3.16 -7.54 5.27
N ARG A 137 -1.97 -7.08 4.88
CA ARG A 137 -1.69 -5.65 4.71
C ARG A 137 -2.58 -5.03 3.64
N ALA A 138 -2.67 -5.65 2.45
CA ALA A 138 -3.53 -5.17 1.37
C ALA A 138 -5.01 -5.15 1.77
N TRP A 139 -5.46 -6.13 2.57
CA TRP A 139 -6.82 -6.17 3.09
C TRP A 139 -7.10 -5.04 4.09
N GLN A 140 -6.16 -4.76 5.00
CA GLN A 140 -6.28 -3.65 5.95
C GLN A 140 -6.30 -2.30 5.24
N GLU A 141 -5.41 -2.11 4.28
CA GLU A 141 -5.37 -0.91 3.45
C GLU A 141 -6.69 -0.74 2.68
N GLY A 142 -7.17 -1.80 2.01
CA GLY A 142 -8.45 -1.78 1.31
C GLY A 142 -9.65 -1.51 2.24
N ASN A 143 -9.64 -2.04 3.46
CA ASN A 143 -10.71 -1.79 4.43
C ASN A 143 -10.66 -0.34 4.97
N SER A 144 -9.46 0.21 5.20
CA SER A 144 -9.26 1.62 5.57
C SER A 144 -9.74 2.55 4.46
N SER A 145 -9.32 2.32 3.22
CA SER A 145 -9.78 3.09 2.06
C SER A 145 -11.30 3.00 1.87
N ARG A 146 -11.90 1.83 2.11
CA ARG A 146 -13.36 1.68 2.06
C ARG A 146 -14.07 2.50 3.14
N GLN A 147 -13.50 2.59 4.34
CA GLN A 147 -14.03 3.43 5.41
C GLN A 147 -13.90 4.92 5.08
N GLU A 148 -12.77 5.35 4.52
CA GLU A 148 -12.55 6.72 4.05
C GLU A 148 -13.56 7.11 2.96
N LEU A 149 -13.79 6.23 1.97
CA LEU A 149 -14.83 6.42 0.95
C LEU A 149 -16.22 6.53 1.58
N GLY A 150 -16.52 5.74 2.61
CA GLY A 150 -17.77 5.83 3.36
C GLY A 150 -17.95 7.18 4.05
N ASN A 151 -16.88 7.70 4.68
CA ASN A 151 -16.88 9.00 5.32
C ASN A 151 -17.04 10.14 4.30
N LEU A 152 -16.27 10.11 3.21
CA LEU A 152 -16.35 11.08 2.13
C LEU A 152 -17.78 11.10 1.52
N ASN A 153 -18.38 9.94 1.30
CA ASN A 153 -19.74 9.83 0.79
C ASN A 153 -20.79 10.40 1.75
N ALA A 154 -20.59 10.23 3.06
CA ALA A 154 -21.46 10.87 4.07
C ALA A 154 -21.32 12.40 4.05
N GLU A 155 -20.11 12.91 3.85
CA GLU A 155 -19.85 14.34 3.74
C GLU A 155 -20.43 14.94 2.46
N ILE A 156 -20.29 14.25 1.32
CA ILE A 156 -20.96 14.64 0.06
C ILE A 156 -22.48 14.70 0.25
N ARG A 157 -23.07 13.76 0.99
CA ARG A 157 -24.51 13.77 1.28
C ARG A 157 -24.89 14.96 2.17
N ARG A 158 -24.07 15.31 3.15
CA ARG A 158 -24.27 16.51 3.98
C ARG A 158 -24.20 17.78 3.14
N LEU A 159 -23.14 17.96 2.36
CA LEU A 159 -22.96 19.12 1.49
C LEU A 159 -24.09 19.26 0.48
N THR A 160 -24.50 18.15 -0.17
CA THR A 160 -25.66 18.13 -1.06
C THR A 160 -26.94 18.58 -0.34
N GLY A 161 -27.13 18.17 0.92
CA GLY A 161 -28.27 18.61 1.74
C GLY A 161 -28.24 20.11 2.06
N VAL A 162 -27.07 20.64 2.43
CA VAL A 162 -26.87 22.08 2.70
C VAL A 162 -27.10 22.90 1.43
N LEU A 163 -26.54 22.48 0.29
CA LEU A 163 -26.76 23.12 -1.00
C LEU A 163 -28.24 23.11 -1.38
N GLY A 164 -28.93 21.98 -1.20
CA GLY A 164 -30.37 21.90 -1.45
C GLY A 164 -31.22 22.80 -0.55
N LYS A 165 -30.76 23.07 0.69
CA LYS A 165 -31.41 24.04 1.58
C LYS A 165 -31.17 25.48 1.11
N MET A 166 -29.92 25.82 0.78
CA MET A 166 -29.54 27.13 0.26
C MET A 166 -30.29 27.45 -1.04
N GLU A 167 -30.42 26.48 -1.95
CA GLU A 167 -31.16 26.62 -3.20
C GLU A 167 -32.63 26.97 -2.93
N LYS A 168 -33.28 26.33 -1.95
CA LYS A 168 -34.66 26.65 -1.58
C LYS A 168 -34.81 28.05 -0.98
N GLU A 169 -33.91 28.42 -0.07
CA GLU A 169 -33.89 29.76 0.51
C GLU A 169 -33.69 30.83 -0.57
N MET A 170 -32.79 30.59 -1.53
CA MET A 170 -32.57 31.47 -2.68
C MET A 170 -33.82 31.57 -3.57
N GLN A 171 -34.48 30.45 -3.89
CA GLN A 171 -35.70 30.45 -4.69
C GLN A 171 -36.84 31.21 -4.00
N GLU A 172 -36.96 31.10 -2.68
CA GLU A 172 -37.94 31.87 -1.92
C GLU A 172 -37.64 33.37 -1.94
N VAL A 173 -36.38 33.76 -1.71
CA VAL A 173 -35.95 35.16 -1.81
C VAL A 173 -36.15 35.71 -3.22
N GLN A 174 -35.82 34.92 -4.25
CA GLN A 174 -36.04 35.30 -5.65
C GLN A 174 -37.54 35.46 -5.95
N GLY A 175 -38.39 34.57 -5.44
CA GLY A 175 -39.84 34.69 -5.56
C GLY A 175 -40.36 35.98 -4.91
N LYS A 176 -39.89 36.30 -3.71
CA LYS A 176 -40.21 37.55 -3.02
C LYS A 176 -39.73 38.78 -3.79
N LEU A 177 -38.53 38.70 -4.38
CA LEU A 177 -37.99 39.78 -5.21
C LEU A 177 -38.86 40.02 -6.44
N ASN A 178 -39.21 38.97 -7.19
CA ASN A 178 -40.07 39.06 -8.37
C ASN A 178 -41.45 39.67 -8.03
N ILE A 179 -42.03 39.33 -6.87
CA ILE A 179 -43.28 39.92 -6.38
C ILE A 179 -43.10 41.41 -6.07
N SER A 180 -42.02 41.76 -5.37
CA SER A 180 -41.71 43.15 -5.05
C SER A 180 -41.44 43.98 -6.31
N GLU A 181 -40.76 43.41 -7.31
CA GLU A 181 -40.48 44.03 -8.60
C GLU A 181 -41.79 44.26 -9.37
N SER A 182 -42.69 43.28 -9.41
CA SER A 182 -44.02 43.44 -10.00
C SER A 182 -44.86 44.50 -9.28
N THR A 183 -44.80 44.54 -7.95
CA THR A 183 -45.50 45.55 -7.14
C THR A 183 -44.94 46.94 -7.41
N VAL A 184 -43.61 47.07 -7.52
CA VAL A 184 -42.93 48.32 -7.87
C VAL A 184 -43.27 48.72 -9.31
N ALA A 185 -43.31 47.80 -10.27
CA ALA A 185 -43.73 48.06 -11.64
C ALA A 185 -45.22 48.44 -11.76
N THR A 186 -46.06 48.01 -10.81
CA THR A 186 -47.48 48.38 -10.75
C THR A 186 -47.69 49.74 -10.07
N LEU A 187 -46.93 50.03 -9.01
CA LEU A 187 -46.97 51.29 -8.27
C LEU A 187 -46.26 52.43 -9.01
N LEU A 188 -45.17 52.10 -9.71
CA LEU A 188 -44.60 52.93 -10.77
C LEU A 188 -45.53 52.79 -11.96
N VAL A 189 -46.58 53.61 -11.99
CA VAL A 189 -47.24 53.97 -13.26
C VAL A 189 -46.11 54.13 -14.28
N PRO A 190 -46.15 53.46 -15.45
CA PRO A 190 -45.17 53.70 -16.48
C PRO A 190 -45.22 55.20 -16.73
N LEU A 191 -44.20 55.94 -16.28
CA LEU A 191 -43.97 57.24 -16.87
C LEU A 191 -43.86 56.90 -18.37
N PRO A 192 -44.69 57.52 -19.23
CA PRO A 192 -44.60 57.29 -20.65
C PRO A 192 -43.13 57.33 -21.06
N PRO A 193 -42.67 56.46 -21.98
CA PRO A 193 -41.27 56.36 -22.38
C PRO A 193 -40.63 57.68 -22.87
N ASP A 194 -41.43 58.74 -22.94
CA ASP A 194 -41.08 60.07 -23.43
C ASP A 194 -41.04 61.16 -22.33
N CYS A 195 -41.28 60.85 -21.05
CA CYS A 195 -41.35 61.87 -20.00
C CYS A 195 -40.14 61.84 -19.05
N CYS A 196 -39.13 62.65 -19.35
CA CYS A 196 -38.18 63.06 -18.32
C CYS A 196 -38.85 64.03 -17.33
N PRO A 197 -38.44 64.08 -16.05
CA PRO A 197 -38.96 65.04 -15.09
C PRO A 197 -38.80 66.48 -15.60
N SER A 198 -39.64 67.41 -15.15
CA SER A 198 -39.55 68.83 -15.56
C SER A 198 -38.14 69.38 -15.34
N GLY A 199 -37.56 69.97 -16.38
CA GLY A 199 -36.17 70.48 -16.37
C GLY A 199 -35.10 69.49 -16.81
N TRP A 200 -35.47 68.27 -17.22
CA TRP A 200 -34.57 67.26 -17.77
C TRP A 200 -34.78 67.07 -19.28
N VAL A 201 -33.69 66.79 -20.00
CA VAL A 201 -33.67 66.61 -21.46
C VAL A 201 -33.55 65.12 -21.77
N LEU A 202 -34.50 64.57 -22.54
CA LEU A 202 -34.40 63.20 -23.04
C LEU A 202 -33.39 63.13 -24.18
N TYR A 203 -32.36 62.30 -24.03
CA TYR A 203 -31.38 62.02 -25.07
C TYR A 203 -31.01 60.54 -25.07
N ARG A 204 -31.29 59.86 -26.20
CA ARG A 204 -30.98 58.43 -26.39
C ARG A 204 -31.47 57.53 -25.25
N GLY A 205 -32.71 57.74 -24.80
CA GLY A 205 -33.31 56.97 -23.72
C GLY A 205 -32.75 57.28 -22.33
N LYS A 206 -32.00 58.38 -22.18
CA LYS A 206 -31.50 58.86 -20.88
C LYS A 206 -31.97 60.29 -20.63
N CYS A 207 -32.38 60.58 -19.40
CA CYS A 207 -32.71 61.94 -18.96
C CYS A 207 -31.44 62.65 -18.49
N LEU A 208 -31.16 63.83 -19.05
CA LEU A 208 -30.01 64.66 -18.75
C LEU A 208 -30.46 65.94 -18.05
N PHE A 209 -29.89 66.21 -16.89
CA PHE A 209 -30.07 67.49 -16.19
C PHE A 209 -28.86 68.37 -16.43
N ILE A 210 -29.11 69.62 -16.82
CA ILE A 210 -28.08 70.63 -17.03
C ILE A 210 -28.26 71.66 -15.93
N SER A 211 -27.33 71.70 -14.98
CA SER A 211 -27.35 72.68 -13.89
C SER A 211 -27.06 74.08 -14.45
N SER A 212 -27.86 75.06 -14.05
CA SER A 212 -27.59 76.48 -14.27
C SER A 212 -26.59 77.06 -13.26
N GLU A 213 -26.40 76.38 -12.13
CA GLU A 213 -25.49 76.79 -11.05
C GLU A 213 -24.09 76.19 -11.23
N LYS A 214 -23.06 77.01 -11.03
CA LYS A 214 -21.66 76.56 -10.98
C LYS A 214 -21.34 76.04 -9.59
N LYS A 215 -20.89 74.79 -9.52
CA LYS A 215 -20.51 74.09 -8.27
C LYS A 215 -19.17 73.39 -8.44
N THR A 216 -18.54 72.99 -7.33
CA THR A 216 -17.36 72.10 -7.38
C THR A 216 -17.76 70.73 -7.92
N TRP A 217 -16.78 69.88 -8.27
CA TRP A 217 -17.10 68.54 -8.77
C TRP A 217 -17.81 67.70 -7.71
N GLU A 218 -17.34 67.77 -6.46
CA GLU A 218 -17.90 67.09 -5.29
C GLU A 218 -19.33 67.57 -5.00
N ASP A 219 -19.56 68.88 -4.97
CA ASP A 219 -20.90 69.44 -4.75
C ASP A 219 -21.84 69.08 -5.89
N SER A 220 -21.35 69.06 -7.14
CA SER A 220 -22.15 68.66 -8.30
C SER A 220 -22.54 67.19 -8.21
N ARG A 221 -21.63 66.32 -7.78
CA ARG A 221 -21.90 64.90 -7.52
C ARG A 221 -22.97 64.72 -6.46
N ASP A 222 -22.87 65.46 -5.36
CA ASP A 222 -23.79 65.32 -4.24
C ASP A 222 -25.17 65.91 -4.56
N GLU A 223 -25.24 66.97 -5.36
CA GLU A 223 -26.50 67.48 -5.92
C GLU A 223 -27.16 66.49 -6.89
N CYS A 224 -26.38 65.82 -7.75
CA CYS A 224 -26.90 64.73 -8.58
C CYS A 224 -27.53 63.63 -7.71
N LYS A 225 -26.85 63.22 -6.63
CA LYS A 225 -27.39 62.21 -5.68
C LYS A 225 -28.68 62.67 -5.01
N LYS A 226 -28.77 63.93 -4.58
CA LYS A 226 -30.01 64.52 -4.00
C LYS A 226 -31.19 64.49 -4.98
N LYS A 227 -30.91 64.54 -6.29
CA LYS A 227 -31.91 64.43 -7.36
C LYS A 227 -32.11 62.99 -7.86
N TYR A 228 -31.68 61.99 -7.09
CA TYR A 228 -31.75 60.56 -7.44
C TYR A 228 -31.09 60.26 -8.80
N SER A 229 -29.97 60.92 -9.07
CA SER A 229 -29.22 60.83 -10.31
C SER A 229 -27.72 60.75 -10.06
N GLN A 230 -26.93 60.66 -11.12
CA GLN A 230 -25.48 60.63 -11.05
C GLN A 230 -24.88 61.56 -12.10
N LEU A 231 -23.64 62.01 -11.87
CA LEU A 231 -22.88 62.75 -12.87
C LEU A 231 -22.75 61.93 -14.16
N LEU A 232 -22.78 62.63 -15.29
CA LEU A 232 -22.87 62.02 -16.60
C LEU A 232 -21.69 61.08 -16.89
N ILE A 233 -21.99 59.82 -17.25
CA ILE A 233 -21.01 58.83 -17.71
C ILE A 233 -21.11 58.71 -19.24
N THR A 234 -20.03 59.05 -19.94
CA THR A 234 -20.00 59.09 -21.41
C THR A 234 -19.23 57.93 -22.04
N LYS A 235 -18.99 56.82 -21.32
CA LYS A 235 -18.20 55.66 -21.81
C LYS A 235 -18.62 55.15 -23.20
N SER A 236 -19.93 55.07 -23.42
CA SER A 236 -20.51 54.56 -24.67
C SER A 236 -20.79 55.65 -25.69
N TRP A 237 -20.42 56.89 -25.41
CA TRP A 237 -20.65 58.03 -26.30
C TRP A 237 -19.36 58.30 -27.08
N SER A 238 -19.40 58.12 -28.40
CA SER A 238 -18.33 58.57 -29.29
C SER A 238 -18.38 60.10 -29.44
N ARG A 239 -17.30 60.70 -29.98
CA ARG A 239 -17.25 62.15 -30.29
C ARG A 239 -18.47 62.61 -31.09
N TRP A 240 -19.03 61.77 -31.95
CA TRP A 240 -20.18 62.09 -32.80
C TRP A 240 -21.52 61.99 -32.07
N THR A 241 -21.59 61.25 -30.97
CA THR A 241 -22.84 60.98 -30.23
C THR A 241 -23.01 61.80 -28.96
N VAL A 242 -22.09 62.72 -28.67
CA VAL A 242 -22.31 63.72 -27.63
C VAL A 242 -23.36 64.73 -28.13
N PRO A 243 -24.39 65.06 -27.35
CA PRO A 243 -25.41 66.04 -27.72
C PRO A 243 -24.80 67.38 -28.13
N THR A 244 -25.35 68.00 -29.18
CA THR A 244 -24.88 69.29 -29.71
C THR A 244 -24.93 70.40 -28.67
N PHE A 245 -25.91 70.38 -27.76
CA PHE A 245 -26.01 71.36 -26.66
C PHE A 245 -24.86 71.26 -25.64
N LEU A 246 -24.23 70.09 -25.48
CA LEU A 246 -23.02 69.96 -24.66
C LEU A 246 -21.78 70.40 -25.44
N LYS A 247 -21.70 70.04 -26.73
CA LYS A 247 -20.57 70.42 -27.62
C LYS A 247 -20.44 71.93 -27.82
N ASN A 248 -21.57 72.62 -27.97
CA ASN A 248 -21.61 74.05 -28.31
C ASN A 248 -21.80 74.94 -27.07
N SER A 249 -21.66 74.37 -25.86
CA SER A 249 -21.81 75.14 -24.63
C SER A 249 -20.60 76.03 -24.38
N VAL A 250 -20.84 77.30 -24.04
CA VAL A 250 -19.78 78.27 -23.71
C VAL A 250 -19.17 77.97 -22.34
N THR A 251 -19.91 77.30 -21.45
CA THR A 251 -19.47 76.95 -20.10
C THR A 251 -19.24 75.44 -20.00
N PRO A 252 -18.09 74.97 -19.49
CA PRO A 252 -17.84 73.55 -19.29
C PRO A 252 -18.73 72.99 -18.17
N TYR A 253 -19.17 71.74 -18.32
CA TYR A 253 -19.96 71.01 -17.32
C TYR A 253 -19.15 69.88 -16.69
N TRP A 254 -19.35 69.66 -15.38
CA TRP A 254 -18.80 68.50 -14.71
C TRP A 254 -19.44 67.20 -15.20
N ILE A 255 -18.62 66.20 -15.47
CA ILE A 255 -19.03 64.84 -15.81
C ILE A 255 -18.56 63.88 -14.72
N GLY A 256 -19.04 62.64 -14.75
CA GLY A 256 -18.80 61.62 -13.73
C GLY A 256 -17.42 60.99 -13.80
N LEU A 257 -16.39 61.76 -14.15
CA LEU A 257 -15.00 61.32 -14.24
C LEU A 257 -14.23 61.87 -13.02
N GLN A 258 -13.58 60.98 -12.28
CA GLN A 258 -12.77 61.33 -11.10
C GLN A 258 -11.36 60.76 -11.25
N LYS A 259 -10.36 61.49 -10.76
CA LYS A 259 -8.99 60.99 -10.67
C LYS A 259 -8.82 60.31 -9.32
N SER A 260 -8.25 59.10 -9.28
CA SER A 260 -7.84 58.55 -7.99
C SER A 260 -6.62 59.35 -7.50
N SER A 261 -6.80 60.18 -6.49
CA SER A 261 -5.71 60.56 -5.58
C SER A 261 -5.74 59.53 -4.46
N PHE A 262 -5.01 58.44 -4.64
CA PHE A 262 -4.93 57.40 -3.62
C PHE A 262 -3.45 57.05 -3.41
N PRO A 263 -2.83 57.54 -2.31
CA PRO A 263 -1.42 57.33 -2.00
C PRO A 263 -1.20 56.02 -1.21
N TRP A 264 -1.78 54.88 -1.63
CA TRP A 264 -1.74 53.63 -0.84
C TRP A 264 -1.05 52.43 -1.51
N TYR A 265 0.00 52.66 -2.30
CA TYR A 265 1.06 51.64 -2.36
C TYR A 265 1.92 51.76 -1.09
N ASP A 266 1.37 51.33 0.04
CA ASP A 266 2.10 51.09 1.29
C ASP A 266 1.79 49.68 1.84
N TYR A 267 1.70 48.71 0.92
CA TYR A 267 1.87 47.31 1.23
C TYR A 267 3.06 46.80 0.43
N GLY A 268 4.24 47.02 1.00
CA GLY A 268 5.48 46.39 0.56
C GLY A 268 5.38 44.89 0.78
N TRP A 269 5.16 44.15 -0.29
CA TRP A 269 5.63 42.77 -0.45
C TRP A 269 6.04 42.57 -1.89
N LEU A 270 7.26 42.03 -2.03
CA LEU A 270 8.04 41.77 -3.25
C LEU A 270 8.87 42.97 -3.73
N GLU A 271 10.00 43.21 -3.04
CA GLU A 271 11.20 43.64 -3.75
C GLU A 271 11.70 42.44 -4.58
N GLU A 272 11.19 42.33 -5.80
CA GLU A 272 11.98 41.89 -6.94
C GLU A 272 12.00 43.09 -7.89
N GLU A 273 13.19 43.53 -8.29
CA GLU A 273 13.42 44.71 -9.11
C GLU A 273 12.56 44.70 -10.38
N ASP A 274 11.63 45.65 -10.50
CA ASP A 274 11.11 46.08 -11.80
C ASP A 274 11.89 47.33 -12.24
N PRO A 275 12.82 47.23 -13.22
CA PRO A 275 13.65 48.36 -13.67
C PRO A 275 12.95 49.24 -14.72
N TYR A 276 11.62 49.24 -14.78
CA TYR A 276 10.85 50.15 -15.62
C TYR A 276 9.79 50.86 -14.79
N GLY A 277 10.20 51.99 -14.19
CA GLY A 277 9.26 52.97 -13.65
C GLY A 277 8.45 53.59 -14.78
N GLU A 278 7.42 52.90 -15.25
CA GLU A 278 6.32 53.57 -15.93
C GLU A 278 5.49 54.29 -14.86
N GLU A 279 5.42 55.61 -15.05
CA GLU A 279 4.64 56.58 -14.30
C GLU A 279 3.39 55.94 -13.67
N VAL A 280 3.25 56.08 -12.34
CA VAL A 280 2.04 55.76 -11.60
C VAL A 280 0.87 56.41 -12.33
N SER A 281 0.19 55.58 -13.12
CA SER A 281 -0.70 56.03 -14.17
C SER A 281 -1.79 56.86 -13.56
N ASP A 282 -1.93 58.10 -14.04
CA ASP A 282 -3.05 59.01 -13.77
C ASP A 282 -4.37 58.33 -14.15
N THR A 283 -4.83 57.43 -13.27
CA THR A 283 -5.93 56.53 -13.57
C THR A 283 -7.22 57.24 -13.22
N TRP A 284 -7.98 57.54 -14.26
CA TRP A 284 -9.31 58.11 -14.12
C TRP A 284 -10.32 56.98 -13.97
N PHE A 285 -11.30 57.19 -13.10
CA PHE A 285 -12.41 56.28 -12.88
C PHE A 285 -13.72 57.02 -13.11
N TRP A 286 -14.74 56.29 -13.53
CA TRP A 286 -16.09 56.82 -13.52
C TRP A 286 -16.69 56.70 -12.12
N VAL A 287 -17.71 57.51 -11.82
CA VAL A 287 -18.44 57.47 -10.54
C VAL A 287 -19.15 56.13 -10.26
N ASP A 288 -19.19 55.20 -11.22
CA ASP A 288 -19.66 53.83 -11.04
C ASP A 288 -18.53 52.81 -10.73
N GLY A 289 -17.30 53.29 -10.48
CA GLY A 289 -16.15 52.48 -10.09
C GLY A 289 -15.35 51.89 -11.25
N SER A 290 -15.82 52.02 -12.49
CA SER A 290 -15.09 51.48 -13.64
C SER A 290 -13.93 52.37 -14.09
N LEU A 291 -12.93 51.75 -14.71
CA LEU A 291 -11.73 52.42 -15.23
C LEU A 291 -12.02 53.18 -16.54
N TYR A 292 -11.47 54.40 -16.64
CA TYR A 292 -11.49 55.20 -17.87
C TYR A 292 -10.44 54.69 -18.86
N ARG A 293 -10.87 54.23 -20.03
CA ARG A 293 -9.98 53.88 -21.14
C ARG A 293 -10.01 54.97 -22.21
N ARG A 294 -8.85 55.57 -22.49
CA ARG A 294 -8.66 56.43 -23.67
C ARG A 294 -8.49 55.52 -24.88
N TYR A 295 -9.48 55.45 -25.76
CA TYR A 295 -9.31 54.74 -27.05
C TYR A 295 -8.24 55.46 -27.89
N PRO A 296 -7.20 54.76 -28.39
CA PRO A 296 -6.27 55.34 -29.35
C PRO A 296 -7.04 55.77 -30.59
N VAL A 297 -6.84 57.02 -31.02
CA VAL A 297 -7.36 57.48 -32.32
C VAL A 297 -6.64 56.65 -33.38
N ALA A 298 -7.36 55.76 -34.05
CA ALA A 298 -6.82 55.04 -35.19
C ALA A 298 -6.31 56.07 -36.22
N GLN A 299 -5.00 56.08 -36.47
CA GLN A 299 -4.42 56.82 -37.57
C GLN A 299 -4.99 56.27 -38.88
N PRO A 300 -5.31 57.12 -39.88
CA PRO A 300 -5.71 56.62 -41.18
C PRO A 300 -4.51 55.90 -41.81
N LEU A 301 -4.71 54.64 -42.21
CA LEU A 301 -3.75 53.93 -43.05
C LEU A 301 -3.65 54.66 -44.40
N ALA A 302 -2.45 55.11 -44.73
CA ALA A 302 -2.08 55.68 -46.02
C ALA A 302 -1.92 54.60 -47.10
#